data_AF-A0A537YCR8-F1
#
_entry.id   AF-A0A537YCR8-F1
#
_cell.length_a   1.000
_cell.length_b   1.000
_cell.length_c   1.000
_cell.angle_alpha   90.00
_cell.angle_beta   90.00
_cell.angle_gamma   90.00
#
_symmetry.space_group_name_H-M   'P 1'
#
loop_
_entity.id
_entity.type
_entity.pdbx_description
1 polymer ?
#
loop_
_entity_poly.entity_id
_entity_poly.type
_entity_poly.pdbx_seq_one_letter_code
_entity_poly.pdbx_strand_id
1 'polypeptide(L)' 'MAKQKKTIAKGAKTGRFVIGSAGFGKISAVEGIRTTAEMKKRASDARAKGLTAEEYRRKIVRSYRKG' A
#
# COMPACT_ATOMS: atom_id res chain seq x y z
N MET A 1 36.77 -4.33 -16.62
CA MET A 1 36.02 -3.16 -16.11
C MET A 1 34.70 -3.64 -15.52
N ALA A 2 34.60 -3.76 -14.19
CA ALA A 2 33.37 -4.19 -13.52
C ALA A 2 32.44 -2.98 -13.31
N LYS A 3 31.25 -3.01 -13.93
CA LYS A 3 30.20 -1.99 -13.71
C LYS A 3 29.57 -2.23 -12.32
N GLN A 4 30.00 -1.43 -11.35
CA GLN A 4 29.40 -1.37 -10.02
C GLN A 4 27.95 -0.86 -10.15
N LYS A 5 26.97 -1.69 -9.77
CA LYS A 5 25.56 -1.29 -9.68
C LYS A 5 25.44 -0.21 -8.61
N LYS A 6 24.96 0.98 -8.98
CA LYS A 6 24.65 2.09 -8.05
C LYS A 6 23.72 1.56 -6.96
N THR A 7 24.26 1.41 -5.75
CA THR A 7 23.49 1.33 -4.52
C THR A 7 22.73 2.65 -4.40
N ILE A 8 21.42 2.60 -4.59
CA ILE A 8 20.55 3.76 -4.34
C ILE A 8 20.66 4.05 -2.85
N ALA A 9 21.46 5.06 -2.50
CA ALA A 9 21.58 5.58 -1.15
C ALA A 9 20.18 5.99 -0.69
N LYS A 10 19.56 5.17 0.16
CA LYS A 10 18.28 5.45 0.76
C LYS A 10 18.53 6.43 1.89
N GLY A 11 18.60 7.72 1.53
CA GLY A 11 18.69 8.81 2.50
C GLY A 11 17.62 8.62 3.58
N ALA A 12 18.06 8.61 4.83
CA ALA A 12 17.22 8.53 6.01
C ALA A 12 16.35 9.79 6.09
N LYS A 13 15.24 9.81 5.34
CA LYS A 13 14.13 10.70 5.67
C LYS A 13 13.43 10.08 6.86
N THR A 14 13.46 10.73 8.00
CA THR A 14 12.60 10.54 9.19
C THR A 14 11.12 10.79 8.88
N GLY A 15 10.67 10.40 7.69
CA GLY A 15 9.27 10.29 7.32
C GLY A 15 8.75 8.91 7.68
N ARG A 16 7.47 8.84 8.04
CA ARG A 16 6.76 7.58 8.30
C ARG A 16 7.03 6.61 7.14
N PHE A 17 7.64 5.46 7.43
CA PHE A 17 7.92 4.45 6.41
C PHE A 17 6.59 3.91 5.85
N VAL A 18 6.30 4.20 4.58
CA VAL A 18 5.08 3.73 3.91
C VAL A 18 5.45 2.59 2.96
N ILE A 19 4.80 1.45 3.16
CA ILE A 19 4.94 0.28 2.28
C ILE A 19 3.88 0.41 1.17
N GLY A 20 4.31 0.39 -0.09
CA GLY A 20 3.38 0.39 -1.23
C GLY A 20 2.61 -0.94 -1.36
N SER A 21 1.56 -0.95 -2.19
CA SER A 21 0.66 -2.11 -2.37
C SER A 21 1.36 -3.43 -2.71
N ALA A 22 2.40 -3.39 -3.56
CA ALA A 22 3.18 -4.58 -3.90
C ALA A 22 3.97 -5.12 -2.70
N GLY A 23 4.52 -4.24 -1.85
CA GLY A 23 5.22 -4.63 -0.63
C GLY A 23 4.26 -5.19 0.42
N PHE A 24 3.11 -4.53 0.61
CA PHE A 24 2.05 -5.05 1.46
C PHE A 24 1.60 -6.44 1.02
N GLY A 25 1.41 -6.68 -0.28
CA GLY A 25 1.04 -8.00 -0.81
C GLY A 25 2.05 -9.11 -0.49
N LYS A 26 3.36 -8.82 -0.56
CA LYS A 26 4.41 -9.78 -0.19
C LYS A 26 4.35 -10.14 1.30
N ILE A 27 4.19 -9.13 2.15
CA ILE A 27 4.07 -9.32 3.60
C ILE A 27 2.80 -10.11 3.93
N SER A 28 1.66 -9.71 3.35
CA SER A 28 0.38 -10.39 3.52
C SER A 28 0.43 -11.86 3.11
N ALA A 29 1.16 -12.21 2.05
CA ALA A 29 1.32 -13.60 1.63
C ALA A 29 2.07 -14.44 2.68
N VAL A 30 3.09 -13.88 3.33
CA VAL A 30 3.86 -14.54 4.40
C VAL A 30 3.03 -14.61 5.70
N GLU A 31 2.28 -13.56 6.02
CA GLU A 31 1.47 -13.46 7.25
C GLU A 31 0.10 -14.16 7.12
N GLY A 32 -0.22 -14.76 5.97
CA GLY A 32 -1.50 -15.43 5.73
C GLY A 32 -2.70 -14.49 5.60
N ILE A 33 -2.48 -13.18 5.43
CA ILE A 33 -3.53 -12.18 5.27
C ILE A 33 -4.10 -12.26 3.84
N ARG A 34 -5.39 -12.59 3.74
CA ARG A 34 -6.10 -12.67 2.45
C ARG A 34 -6.93 -11.41 2.21
N THR A 35 -6.70 -10.78 1.06
CA THR A 35 -7.51 -9.64 0.61
C THR A 35 -8.83 -10.13 0.03
N THR A 36 -9.96 -9.71 0.59
CA THR A 36 -11.29 -10.08 0.07
C THR A 36 -11.57 -9.44 -1.29
N ALA A 37 -12.52 -10.00 -2.05
CA ALA A 37 -12.94 -9.44 -3.34
C ALA A 37 -13.42 -7.98 -3.21
N GLU A 38 -14.17 -7.66 -2.16
CA GLU A 38 -14.61 -6.29 -1.87
C GLU A 38 -13.45 -5.33 -1.62
N MET A 39 -12.43 -5.77 -0.87
CA MET A 39 -11.23 -4.95 -0.64
C MET A 39 -10.49 -4.66 -1.96
N LYS A 40 -10.36 -5.67 -2.83
CA LYS A 40 -9.75 -5.50 -4.17
C LYS A 40 -10.56 -4.54 -5.04
N LYS A 41 -11.88 -4.69 -5.06
CA LYS A 41 -12.79 -3.79 -5.79
C LYS A 41 -12.62 -2.35 -5.31
N ARG A 42 -12.64 -2.13 -3.99
CA ARG A 42 -12.47 -0.80 -3.40
C ARG A 42 -11.11 -0.18 -3.75
N ALA A 43 -10.04 -0.97 -3.82
CA ALA A 43 -8.72 -0.49 -4.25
C ALA A 43 -8.72 -0.09 -5.73
N SER A 44 -9.38 -0.87 -6.59
CA SER A 44 -9.54 -0.53 -8.01
C SER A 44 -10.36 0.75 -8.20
N ASP A 45 -11.49 0.87 -7.49
CA ASP A 45 -12.35 2.07 -7.52
C ASP A 45 -11.59 3.32 -7.07
N ALA A 46 -10.74 3.20 -6.05
CA ALA A 46 -9.94 4.31 -5.55
C ALA A 46 -8.91 4.78 -6.58
N ARG A 47 -8.26 3.84 -7.28
CA ARG A 47 -7.34 4.15 -8.38
C ARG A 47 -8.06 4.81 -9.56
N ALA A 48 -9.20 4.25 -9.98
CA ALA A 48 -9.99 4.80 -11.07
C ALA A 48 -10.50 6.22 -10.78
N LYS A 49 -10.83 6.51 -9.52
CA LYS A 49 -11.30 7.83 -9.06
C LYS A 49 -10.17 8.80 -8.71
N GLY A 50 -8.91 8.38 -8.81
CA GLY A 50 -7.77 9.22 -8.44
C GLY A 50 -7.77 9.63 -6.96
N LEU A 51 -8.35 8.83 -6.06
CA LEU A 51 -8.43 9.18 -4.65
C LEU A 51 -7.03 9.30 -4.05
N THR A 52 -6.86 10.32 -3.19
CA THR A 52 -5.69 10.41 -2.34
C THR A 52 -5.67 9.27 -1.32
N ALA A 53 -4.49 8.98 -0.76
CA ALA A 53 -4.33 7.94 0.24
C ALA A 53 -5.21 8.19 1.48
N GLU A 54 -5.39 9.45 1.88
CA GLU A 54 -6.26 9.79 3.01
C GLU A 54 -7.74 9.54 2.72
N GLU A 55 -8.22 9.94 1.55
CA GLU A 55 -9.61 9.72 1.16
C GLU A 55 -9.91 8.22 1.05
N TYR A 56 -9.00 7.47 0.47
CA TYR A 56 -9.10 6.02 0.42
C TYR A 56 -9.16 5.41 1.84
N ARG A 57 -8.30 5.87 2.75
CA ARG A 57 -8.31 5.43 4.16
C ARG A 57 -9.63 5.77 4.86
N ARG A 58 -10.13 7.00 4.72
CA ARG A 58 -11.43 7.42 5.30
C ARG A 58 -12.57 6.55 4.79
N LYS A 59 -12.55 6.19 3.50
CA LYS A 59 -13.55 5.29 2.89
C LYS A 59 -13.51 3.89 3.48
N ILE A 60 -12.33 3.32 3.72
CA ILE A 60 -12.17 2.03 4.41
C ILE A 60 -12.72 2.12 5.83
N VAL A 61 -12.30 3.12 6.61
CA VAL A 61 -12.77 3.31 8.00
C VAL A 61 -14.28 3.42 8.05
N ARG A 62 -14.89 4.23 7.18
CA ARG A 62 -16.36 4.36 7.11
C ARG A 62 -17.05 3.04 6.79
N SER A 63 -16.48 2.21 5.91
CA SER A 63 -17.05 0.94 5.52
C SER A 63 -17.03 -0.13 6.62
N TYR A 64 -16.08 -0.04 7.56
CA TYR A 64 -15.93 -1.01 8.67
C TYR A 64 -16.27 -0.40 10.03
N ARG A 65 -16.70 0.86 10.08
CA ARG A 65 -17.16 1.49 11.32
C ARG A 65 -18.41 0.75 11.76
N LYS A 66 -18.31 0.01 12.86
CA LYS A 66 -19.48 -0.51 13.56
C LYS A 66 -20.24 0.67 14.15
N GLY A 67 -21.52 0.75 13.85
CA GLY A 67 -22.47 1.56 14.62
C GLY A 67 -22.73 0.91 15.96
#